data_AF-A0A914NCM9-F1
#
_entry.id   AF-A0A914NCM9-F1
#
_cell.length_a   1.000
_cell.length_b   1.000
_cell.length_c   1.000
_cell.angle_alpha   90.00
_cell.angle_beta   90.00
_cell.angle_gamma   90.00
#
_symmetry.space_group_name_H-M   'P 1'
#
loop_
_entity.id
_entity.type
_entity.pdbx_description
1 polymer ?
#
loop_
_entity_poly.entity_id
_entity_poly.type
_entity_poly.pdbx_seq_one_letter_code
_entity_poly.pdbx_strand_id
1 'polypeptide(L)'
;MFTNGIALSIGVDRLLSVLFPIWYALHDKRNYLVIIIISCCIYSVIVPVIGLKISLENPEIPVMCTVIDPVQKEASWIVIMMLIVNLTSVFCYINVWIILMFKKSSMKKKQINVFKSLSMILLMEICGWITNYLMRIIVNSANNHSVNTWYLINISTIAPYIAMSLSPVSLYIFSSEYNKAFINQFKFISTPIVNPTICPVIPYKQIIPPINLTSQSSKEKKVINNNNYLLKNN
;
A
#
# COMPACT_ATOMS: atom_id res chain seq x y z
N MET A 1 -13.63 11.37 2.67
CA MET A 1 -13.83 11.58 1.21
C MET A 1 -12.53 11.43 0.43
N PHE A 2 -11.44 12.13 0.80
CA PHE A 2 -10.12 11.97 0.18
C PHE A 2 -9.63 10.52 0.08
N THR A 3 -9.83 9.77 1.17
CA THR A 3 -9.47 8.35 1.31
C THR A 3 -10.05 7.47 0.22
N ASN A 4 -11.27 7.74 -0.25
CA ASN A 4 -11.96 6.89 -1.23
C ASN A 4 -11.34 7.02 -2.62
N GLY A 5 -10.91 8.23 -2.99
CA GLY A 5 -10.21 8.48 -4.25
C GLY A 5 -8.84 7.79 -4.26
N ILE A 6 -8.13 7.81 -3.12
CA ILE A 6 -6.88 7.08 -2.95
C ILE A 6 -7.12 5.57 -3.04
N ALA A 7 -8.11 5.04 -2.31
CA ALA A 7 -8.44 3.63 -2.30
C ALA A 7 -8.79 3.13 -3.71
N LEU A 8 -9.62 3.86 -4.46
CA LEU A 8 -9.91 3.54 -5.86
C LEU A 8 -8.63 3.53 -6.70
N SER A 9 -7.78 4.54 -6.54
CA SER A 9 -6.54 4.66 -7.33
C SER A 9 -5.56 3.54 -7.05
N ILE A 10 -5.42 3.13 -5.77
CA ILE A 10 -4.67 1.95 -5.38
C ILE A 10 -5.30 0.69 -6.00
N GLY A 11 -6.63 0.58 -5.98
CA GLY A 11 -7.33 -0.55 -6.58
C GLY A 11 -7.11 -0.70 -8.08
N VAL A 12 -7.20 0.42 -8.80
CA VAL A 12 -6.92 0.48 -10.24
C VAL A 12 -5.46 0.17 -10.53
N ASP A 13 -4.52 0.72 -9.76
CA ASP A 13 -3.10 0.41 -9.93
C ASP A 13 -2.82 -1.09 -9.79
N ARG A 14 -3.40 -1.72 -8.77
CA ARG A 14 -3.25 -3.16 -8.56
C ARG A 14 -3.90 -3.97 -9.66
N LEU A 15 -5.10 -3.58 -10.10
CA LEU A 15 -5.80 -4.23 -11.19
C LEU A 15 -4.98 -4.18 -12.48
N LEU A 16 -4.44 -3.01 -12.84
CA LEU A 16 -3.59 -2.84 -14.01
C LEU A 16 -2.29 -3.65 -13.91
N SER A 17 -1.65 -3.68 -12.75
CA SER A 17 -0.42 -4.45 -12.53
C SER A 17 -0.62 -5.96 -12.72
N VAL A 18 -1.82 -6.47 -12.40
CA VAL A 18 -2.16 -7.90 -12.45
C VAL A 18 -2.71 -8.32 -13.82
N LEU A 19 -3.50 -7.45 -14.46
CA LEU A 19 -4.06 -7.69 -15.80
C LEU A 19 -2.99 -7.53 -16.88
N PHE A 20 -2.16 -6.49 -16.79
CA PHE A 20 -1.23 -6.12 -17.86
C PHE A 20 0.22 -6.03 -17.35
N PRO A 21 0.83 -7.14 -16.89
CA PRO A 21 2.16 -7.13 -16.29
C PRO A 21 3.26 -6.67 -17.27
N ILE A 22 3.13 -7.00 -18.56
CA ILE A 22 4.09 -6.61 -19.60
C ILE A 22 4.03 -5.10 -19.84
N TRP A 23 2.81 -4.57 -20.01
CA TRP A 23 2.61 -3.13 -20.21
C TRP A 23 3.07 -2.33 -19.00
N TYR A 24 2.74 -2.79 -17.79
CA TYR A 24 3.15 -2.16 -16.53
C TYR A 24 4.67 -2.18 -16.33
N ALA A 25 5.37 -3.19 -16.84
CA ALA A 25 6.83 -3.27 -16.77
C ALA A 25 7.54 -2.33 -17.77
N LEU A 26 6.92 -2.06 -18.91
CA LEU A 26 7.49 -1.22 -19.98
C LEU A 26 7.24 0.28 -19.77
N HIS A 27 6.20 0.65 -19.03
CA HIS A 27 5.84 2.06 -18.84
C HIS A 27 6.69 2.75 -17.76
N ASP A 28 6.90 4.06 -17.92
CA ASP A 28 7.62 4.85 -16.93
C ASP A 28 6.78 5.01 -15.66
N LYS A 29 7.24 4.35 -14.59
CA LYS A 29 6.59 4.33 -13.28
C LYS A 29 6.43 5.72 -12.68
N ARG A 30 7.35 6.65 -12.98
CA ARG A 30 7.31 8.00 -12.42
C ARG A 30 6.15 8.80 -13.01
N ASN A 31 6.03 8.82 -14.34
CA ASN A 31 4.97 9.56 -15.02
C ASN A 31 3.58 9.00 -14.67
N TYR A 32 3.47 7.67 -14.62
CA TYR A 32 2.24 7.00 -14.22
C TYR A 32 1.81 7.35 -12.78
N LEU A 33 2.74 7.32 -11.81
CA LEU A 33 2.45 7.70 -10.43
C LEU A 33 2.03 9.18 -10.32
N VAL A 34 2.67 10.08 -11.08
CA VAL A 34 2.30 11.50 -11.11
C VAL A 34 0.88 11.69 -11.60
N ILE A 35 0.47 11.00 -12.67
CA ILE A 35 -0.90 11.06 -13.20
C ILE A 35 -1.91 10.60 -12.15
N ILE A 36 -1.64 9.48 -11.48
CA ILE A 36 -2.52 8.98 -10.42
C ILE A 36 -2.64 9.99 -9.28
N ILE A 37 -1.51 10.52 -8.79
CA ILE A 37 -1.51 11.50 -7.69
C ILE A 37 -2.31 12.75 -8.09
N ILE A 38 -2.09 13.28 -9.30
CA ILE A 38 -2.85 14.43 -9.82
C ILE A 38 -4.35 14.12 -9.83
N SER A 39 -4.75 12.95 -10.32
CA SER A 39 -6.16 12.55 -10.33
C SER A 39 -6.77 12.45 -8.92
N CYS A 40 -6.01 11.91 -7.95
CA CYS A 40 -6.41 11.88 -6.54
C CYS A 40 -6.56 13.30 -5.96
N CYS A 41 -5.61 14.18 -6.25
CA CYS A 41 -5.63 15.57 -5.77
C CYS A 41 -6.82 16.34 -6.34
N ILE A 42 -7.09 16.19 -7.65
CA ILE A 42 -8.26 16.80 -8.30
C ILE A 42 -9.55 16.32 -7.62
N TYR A 43 -9.70 15.00 -7.44
CA TYR A 43 -10.86 14.43 -6.74
C TYR A 43 -10.98 14.95 -5.30
N SER A 44 -9.84 15.07 -4.59
CA SER A 44 -9.78 15.57 -3.22
C SER A 44 -10.23 17.01 -3.07
N VAL A 45 -10.06 17.84 -4.11
CA VAL A 45 -10.40 19.26 -4.07
C VAL A 45 -11.83 19.47 -4.55
N ILE A 46 -12.23 18.82 -5.65
CA ILE A 46 -13.56 18.99 -6.25
C ILE A 46 -14.66 18.64 -5.24
N VAL A 47 -14.53 17.51 -4.55
CA VAL A 47 -15.58 17.01 -3.66
C VAL A 47 -15.87 17.96 -2.48
N PRO A 48 -14.85 18.42 -1.70
CA PRO A 48 -15.06 19.42 -0.65
C PRO A 48 -15.55 20.77 -1.19
N VAL A 49 -15.06 21.23 -2.34
CA VAL A 49 -15.50 22.51 -2.93
C VAL A 49 -16.99 22.47 -3.28
N ILE A 50 -17.46 21.39 -3.89
CA ILE A 50 -18.89 21.23 -4.20
C ILE A 50 -19.71 21.18 -2.91
N GLY A 51 -19.27 20.41 -1.91
CA GLY A 51 -20.00 20.33 -0.65
C GLY A 51 -20.02 21.65 0.13
N LEU A 52 -18.94 22.43 0.08
CA LEU A 52 -18.87 23.77 0.67
C LEU A 52 -19.83 24.74 -0.06
N LYS A 53 -19.90 24.68 -1.39
CA LYS A 53 -20.85 25.49 -2.16
C LYS A 53 -22.30 25.21 -1.76
N ILE A 54 -22.68 23.93 -1.69
CA ILE A 54 -24.03 23.52 -1.27
C ILE A 54 -24.32 23.95 0.17
N SER A 55 -23.32 23.89 1.05
CA SER A 55 -23.46 24.33 2.45
C SER A 55 -23.70 25.84 2.55
N LEU A 56 -23.03 26.64 1.71
CA LEU A 56 -23.20 28.09 1.68
C LEU A 56 -24.56 28.51 1.11
N GLU A 57 -25.12 27.72 0.18
CA GLU A 57 -26.45 27.95 -0.39
C GLU A 57 -27.58 27.63 0.61
N ASN A 58 -27.31 26.81 1.65
CA ASN A 58 -28.30 26.33 2.63
C ASN A 58 -27.93 26.69 4.08
N PRO A 59 -28.07 27.96 4.50
CA PRO A 59 -27.65 28.43 5.82
C PRO A 59 -28.45 27.83 6.99
N GLU A 60 -29.60 27.20 6.72
CA GLU A 60 -30.42 26.53 7.75
C GLU A 60 -29.80 25.22 8.25
N ILE A 61 -28.88 24.64 7.48
CA ILE A 61 -28.16 23.43 7.86
C ILE A 61 -26.96 23.86 8.68
N PRO A 62 -26.84 23.47 9.97
CA PRO A 62 -25.68 23.84 10.76
C PRO A 62 -24.42 23.35 10.05
N VAL A 63 -23.44 24.25 9.89
CA VAL A 63 -22.13 23.93 9.32
C VAL A 63 -21.38 23.06 10.33
N MET A 64 -21.73 21.79 10.37
CA MET A 64 -20.92 20.76 10.98
C MET A 64 -19.68 20.63 10.11
N CYS A 65 -18.49 20.39 10.68
CA CYS A 65 -17.24 20.14 9.94
C CYS A 65 -17.27 18.88 9.04
N THR A 66 -18.47 18.38 8.71
CA THR A 66 -18.79 17.23 7.88
C THR A 66 -19.46 17.69 6.59
N VAL A 67 -18.68 17.66 5.50
CA VAL A 67 -19.13 18.01 4.13
C VAL A 67 -20.32 17.15 3.63
N ILE A 68 -20.58 16.00 4.25
CA ILE A 68 -21.54 15.00 3.77
C ILE A 68 -23.00 15.37 4.09
N ASP A 69 -23.26 16.00 5.22
CA ASP A 69 -24.62 16.19 5.73
C ASP A 69 -25.48 17.12 4.83
N PRO A 70 -24.98 18.28 4.37
CA PRO A 70 -25.75 19.14 3.45
C PRO A 70 -25.88 18.53 2.05
N VAL A 71 -24.87 17.78 1.61
CA VAL A 71 -24.85 17.09 0.31
C VAL A 71 -25.93 16.01 0.21
N GLN A 72 -26.26 15.34 1.32
CA GLN A 72 -27.21 14.24 1.32
C GLN A 72 -28.66 14.68 1.06
N LYS A 73 -29.03 15.91 1.44
CA LYS A 73 -30.41 16.42 1.30
C LYS A 73 -30.69 16.94 -0.11
N GLU A 74 -29.73 17.64 -0.73
CA GLU A 74 -29.94 18.29 -2.03
C GLU A 74 -29.21 17.64 -3.20
N ALA A 75 -28.09 16.96 -2.95
CA ALA A 75 -27.22 16.42 -3.98
C ALA A 75 -27.05 14.90 -3.84
N SER A 76 -28.19 14.19 -3.86
CA SER A 76 -28.24 12.72 -3.81
C SER A 76 -27.36 12.05 -4.88
N TRP A 77 -27.16 12.69 -6.03
CA TRP A 77 -26.26 12.22 -7.09
C TRP A 77 -24.80 12.10 -6.64
N ILE A 78 -24.30 12.99 -5.78
CA ILE A 78 -22.91 12.94 -5.26
C ILE A 78 -22.74 11.71 -4.38
N VAL A 79 -23.74 11.42 -3.54
CA VAL A 79 -23.74 10.24 -2.68
C VAL A 79 -23.73 8.97 -3.52
N ILE A 80 -24.51 8.93 -4.60
CA ILE A 80 -24.51 7.83 -5.57
C ILE A 80 -23.14 7.69 -6.23
N MET A 81 -22.51 8.78 -6.67
CA MET A 81 -21.17 8.73 -7.27
C MET A 81 -20.12 8.19 -6.30
N MET A 82 -20.19 8.57 -5.01
CA MET A 82 -19.29 8.03 -3.99
C MET A 82 -19.52 6.55 -3.74
N LEU A 83 -20.78 6.12 -3.74
CA LEU A 83 -21.13 4.71 -3.64
C LEU A 83 -20.57 3.93 -4.84
N ILE A 84 -20.72 4.46 -6.06
CA ILE A 84 -20.17 3.85 -7.28
C ILE A 84 -18.64 3.74 -7.20
N VAL A 85 -17.95 4.79 -6.76
CA VAL A 85 -16.49 4.77 -6.58
C VAL A 85 -16.06 3.67 -5.60
N ASN A 86 -16.76 3.54 -4.47
CA ASN A 86 -16.49 2.51 -3.48
C ASN A 86 -16.85 1.09 -3.98
N LEU A 87 -17.93 0.93 -4.73
CA LEU A 87 -18.28 -0.36 -5.34
C LEU A 87 -17.27 -0.75 -6.42
N THR A 88 -16.80 0.23 -7.19
CA THR A 88 -15.78 0.02 -8.23
C THR A 88 -14.46 -0.42 -7.60
N SER A 89 -14.05 0.19 -6.49
CA SER A 89 -12.82 -0.24 -5.80
C SER A 89 -12.95 -1.68 -5.29
N VAL A 90 -14.06 -2.04 -4.63
CA VAL A 90 -14.38 -3.42 -4.21
C VAL A 90 -14.31 -4.38 -5.40
N PHE A 91 -14.92 -4.00 -6.53
CA PHE A 91 -14.92 -4.82 -7.74
C PHE A 91 -13.50 -5.02 -8.29
N CYS A 92 -12.69 -3.97 -8.41
CA CYS A 92 -11.28 -4.08 -8.82
C CYS A 92 -10.52 -5.08 -7.94
N TYR A 93 -10.76 -5.04 -6.62
CA TYR A 93 -10.08 -5.93 -5.68
C TYR A 93 -10.54 -7.39 -5.76
N ILE A 94 -11.84 -7.63 -5.91
CA ILE A 94 -12.36 -8.99 -6.12
C ILE A 94 -11.75 -9.59 -7.39
N ASN A 95 -11.66 -8.82 -8.48
CA ASN A 95 -11.01 -9.27 -9.72
C ASN A 95 -9.53 -9.59 -9.52
N VAL A 96 -8.77 -8.72 -8.85
CA VAL A 96 -7.36 -8.98 -8.50
C VAL A 96 -7.23 -10.27 -7.69
N TRP A 97 -8.07 -10.46 -6.68
CA TRP A 97 -8.07 -11.67 -5.85
C TRP A 97 -8.34 -12.95 -6.66
N ILE A 98 -9.36 -12.92 -7.51
CA ILE A 98 -9.72 -14.04 -8.40
C ILE A 98 -8.55 -14.38 -9.32
N ILE A 99 -7.95 -13.39 -9.99
CA ILE A 99 -6.81 -13.61 -10.89
C ILE A 99 -5.61 -14.19 -10.13
N LEU A 100 -5.34 -13.71 -8.92
CA LEU A 100 -4.27 -14.23 -8.07
C LEU A 100 -4.51 -15.68 -7.66
N MET A 101 -5.77 -16.05 -7.34
CA MET A 101 -6.12 -17.44 -7.04
C MET A 101 -5.84 -18.36 -8.21
N PHE A 102 -6.16 -17.94 -9.43
CA PHE A 102 -5.83 -18.71 -10.63
C PHE A 102 -4.34 -18.78 -10.93
N LYS A 103 -3.57 -17.71 -10.65
CA LYS A 103 -2.12 -17.66 -10.90
C LYS A 103 -1.26 -18.25 -9.77
N LYS A 104 -1.85 -18.71 -8.67
CA LYS A 104 -1.15 -19.18 -7.46
C LYS A 104 -0.09 -20.25 -7.72
N SER A 105 -0.30 -21.12 -8.71
CA SER A 105 0.65 -22.20 -9.07
C SER A 105 1.96 -21.69 -9.70
N SER A 106 1.91 -20.55 -10.41
CA SER A 106 3.06 -20.02 -11.16
C SER A 106 3.89 -18.99 -10.37
N MET A 107 3.32 -18.39 -9.32
CA MET A 107 3.97 -17.29 -8.60
C MET A 107 4.93 -17.78 -7.50
N LYS A 108 6.02 -17.02 -7.30
CA LYS A 108 6.96 -17.25 -6.19
C LYS A 108 6.24 -17.01 -4.85
N LYS A 109 6.50 -17.86 -3.85
CA LYS A 109 5.95 -17.74 -2.48
C LYS A 109 6.06 -16.32 -1.89
N LYS A 110 7.16 -15.61 -2.20
CA LYS A 110 7.40 -14.23 -1.74
C LYS A 110 6.35 -13.24 -2.28
N GLN A 111 6.02 -13.32 -3.56
CA GLN A 111 5.02 -12.43 -4.19
C GLN A 111 3.63 -12.70 -3.62
N ILE A 112 3.28 -13.99 -3.43
CA ILE A 112 1.99 -14.40 -2.86
C ILE A 112 1.78 -13.78 -1.47
N ASN A 113 2.81 -13.77 -0.62
CA ASN A 113 2.70 -13.19 0.72
C ASN A 113 2.44 -11.67 0.70
N VAL A 114 3.10 -10.93 -0.20
CA VAL A 114 2.86 -9.49 -0.37
C VAL A 114 1.45 -9.21 -0.86
N PHE A 115 0.94 -10.01 -1.81
CA PHE A 115 -0.44 -9.87 -2.26
C PHE A 115 -1.45 -10.24 -1.17
N LYS A 116 -1.16 -11.27 -0.36
CA LYS A 116 -2.00 -11.68 0.77
C LYS A 116 -2.09 -10.57 1.83
N SER A 117 -0.97 -9.94 2.18
CA SER A 117 -0.98 -8.81 3.13
C SER A 117 -1.81 -7.65 2.61
N LEU A 118 -1.66 -7.33 1.33
CA LEU A 118 -2.41 -6.26 0.69
C LEU A 118 -3.90 -6.56 0.70
N SER A 119 -4.30 -7.79 0.33
CA SER A 119 -5.69 -8.21 0.31
C SER A 119 -6.35 -8.14 1.69
N MET A 120 -5.62 -8.41 2.77
CA MET A 120 -6.17 -8.32 4.13
C MET A 120 -6.50 -6.88 4.53
N ILE A 121 -5.62 -5.93 4.21
CA ILE A 121 -5.84 -4.50 4.46
C ILE A 121 -7.10 -4.02 3.75
N LEU A 122 -7.23 -4.44 2.50
CA LEU A 122 -8.36 -4.08 1.66
C LEU A 122 -9.67 -4.68 2.17
N LEU A 123 -9.64 -5.94 2.61
CA LEU A 123 -10.81 -6.58 3.23
C LEU A 123 -11.24 -5.81 4.49
N MET A 124 -10.31 -5.40 5.34
CA MET A 124 -10.63 -4.59 6.53
C MET A 124 -11.24 -3.24 6.15
N GLU A 125 -10.70 -2.57 5.13
CA GLU A 125 -11.21 -1.29 4.65
C GLU A 125 -12.64 -1.43 4.09
N ILE A 126 -12.88 -2.44 3.24
CA ILE A 126 -14.20 -2.74 2.67
C ILE A 126 -15.20 -3.05 3.79
N CYS A 127 -14.82 -3.88 4.76
CA CYS A 127 -15.67 -4.18 5.91
C CYS A 127 -16.01 -2.90 6.69
N GLY A 128 -15.03 -2.03 6.96
CA GLY A 128 -15.26 -0.76 7.64
C GLY A 128 -16.25 0.15 6.89
N TRP A 129 -16.12 0.25 5.57
CA TRP A 129 -17.04 1.03 4.75
C TRP A 129 -18.44 0.42 4.67
N ILE A 130 -18.55 -0.91 4.47
CA ILE A 130 -19.83 -1.61 4.45
C ILE A 130 -20.56 -1.42 5.77
N THR A 131 -19.88 -1.61 6.92
CA THR A 131 -20.46 -1.37 8.24
C THR A 131 -20.93 0.08 8.37
N ASN A 132 -20.14 1.06 7.92
CA ASN A 132 -20.54 2.46 7.94
C ASN A 132 -21.80 2.73 7.08
N TYR A 133 -21.90 2.14 5.89
CA TYR A 133 -23.07 2.29 5.03
C TYR A 133 -24.31 1.59 5.58
N LEU A 134 -24.16 0.37 6.10
CA LEU A 134 -25.26 -0.37 6.73
C LEU A 134 -25.83 0.40 7.93
N MET A 135 -24.96 0.94 8.79
CA MET A 135 -25.38 1.77 9.92
C MET A 135 -26.13 3.02 9.45
N ARG A 136 -25.68 3.69 8.39
CA ARG A 136 -26.39 4.85 7.81
C ARG A 136 -27.78 4.47 7.29
N ILE A 137 -27.93 3.33 6.62
CA ILE A 137 -29.23 2.85 6.13
C ILE A 137 -30.16 2.54 7.30
N ILE A 138 -29.68 1.81 8.31
CA ILE A 138 -30.47 1.43 9.49
C ILE A 138 -30.92 2.67 10.26
N VAL A 139 -30.01 3.60 10.52
CA VAL A 139 -30.31 4.83 11.27
C VAL A 139 -31.30 5.71 10.50
N ASN A 140 -31.10 5.90 9.19
CA ASN A 140 -32.06 6.65 8.37
C ASN A 140 -33.44 6.00 8.34
N SER A 141 -33.51 4.67 8.31
CA SER A 141 -34.78 3.94 8.31
C SER A 141 -35.52 4.00 9.65
N ALA A 142 -34.81 4.19 10.77
CA ALA A 142 -35.39 4.21 12.11
C ALA A 142 -36.12 5.51 12.46
N ASN A 143 -36.06 6.54 11.59
CA ASN A 143 -36.76 7.83 11.72
C ASN A 143 -36.64 8.49 13.11
N ASN A 144 -35.48 8.33 13.76
CA ASN A 144 -35.20 8.88 15.08
C ASN A 144 -34.95 10.40 15.00
N HIS A 145 -35.25 11.13 16.09
CA HIS A 145 -34.93 12.56 16.26
C HIS A 145 -33.52 12.91 15.73
N SER A 146 -33.42 14.05 15.03
CA SER A 146 -32.26 14.46 14.21
C SER A 146 -30.90 14.37 14.91
N VAL A 147 -30.83 14.67 16.21
CA VAL A 147 -29.57 14.69 16.97
C VAL A 147 -28.99 13.30 17.17
N ASN A 148 -29.81 12.31 17.55
CA ASN A 148 -29.35 10.94 17.79
C ASN A 148 -28.87 10.30 16.48
N THR A 149 -29.57 10.57 15.38
CA THR A 149 -29.20 10.13 14.03
C THR A 149 -27.79 10.63 13.66
N TRP A 150 -27.49 11.90 13.93
CA TRP A 150 -26.17 12.46 13.66
C TRP A 150 -25.06 11.79 14.48
N TYR A 151 -25.25 11.57 15.78
CA TYR A 151 -24.25 10.90 16.62
C TYR A 151 -23.97 9.46 16.15
N LEU A 152 -25.02 8.70 15.83
CA LEU A 152 -24.89 7.31 15.37
C LEU A 152 -24.16 7.22 14.02
N ILE A 153 -24.46 8.14 13.10
CA ILE A 153 -23.77 8.25 11.80
C ILE A 153 -22.29 8.60 11.97
N ASN A 154 -21.93 9.44 12.94
CA ASN A 154 -20.54 9.77 13.20
C ASN A 154 -19.79 8.60 13.87
N ILE A 155 -20.42 7.90 14.83
CA ILE A 155 -19.86 6.70 15.44
C ILE A 155 -19.57 5.62 14.38
N SER A 156 -20.43 5.47 13.38
CA SER A 156 -20.20 4.47 12.32
C SER A 156 -18.96 4.76 11.46
N THR A 157 -18.48 6.01 11.43
CA THR A 157 -17.22 6.37 10.73
C THR A 157 -15.96 5.96 11.49
N ILE A 158 -16.06 5.58 12.76
CA ILE A 158 -14.92 5.11 13.55
C ILE A 158 -14.39 3.79 12.98
N ALA A 159 -15.28 2.89 12.53
CA ALA A 159 -14.89 1.59 11.98
C ALA A 159 -13.93 1.70 10.77
N PRO A 160 -14.22 2.48 9.71
CA PRO A 160 -13.27 2.65 8.62
C PRO A 160 -11.98 3.36 9.05
N TYR A 161 -12.00 4.26 10.04
CA TYR A 161 -10.77 4.88 10.56
C TYR A 161 -9.88 3.90 11.31
N ILE A 162 -10.46 2.97 12.08
CA ILE A 162 -9.71 1.88 12.70
C ILE A 162 -9.11 0.98 11.63
N ALA A 163 -9.86 0.65 10.56
CA ALA A 163 -9.32 -0.14 9.46
C ALA A 163 -8.11 0.55 8.80
N MET A 164 -8.19 1.87 8.57
CA MET A 164 -7.07 2.66 8.04
C MET A 164 -5.87 2.68 8.99
N SER A 165 -6.08 2.86 10.30
CA SER A 165 -4.98 2.88 11.28
C SER A 165 -4.31 1.52 11.47
N LEU A 166 -5.04 0.43 11.24
CA LEU A 166 -4.51 -0.94 11.26
C LEU A 166 -3.80 -1.34 9.96
N SER A 167 -3.86 -0.52 8.91
CA SER A 167 -3.24 -0.84 7.63
C SER A 167 -1.71 -0.99 7.72
N PRO A 168 -0.95 -0.08 8.36
CA PRO A 168 0.49 -0.26 8.56
C PRO A 168 0.83 -1.47 9.45
N VAL A 169 0.01 -1.74 10.46
CA VAL A 169 0.19 -2.91 11.35
C VAL A 169 0.03 -4.21 10.55
N SER A 170 -0.98 -4.27 9.68
CA SER A 170 -1.21 -5.41 8.79
C SER A 170 -0.05 -5.59 7.81
N LEU A 171 0.48 -4.51 7.23
CA LEU A 171 1.70 -4.58 6.39
C LEU A 171 2.89 -5.14 7.18
N TYR A 172 3.08 -4.69 8.41
CA TYR A 172 4.19 -5.14 9.26
C TYR A 172 4.13 -6.62 9.61
N ILE A 173 2.92 -7.13 9.91
CA ILE A 173 2.71 -8.54 10.27
C ILE A 173 2.82 -9.46 9.05
N PHE A 174 2.22 -9.07 7.92
CA PHE A 174 2.07 -9.99 6.78
C PHE A 174 3.11 -9.80 5.66
N SER A 175 3.77 -8.64 5.56
CA SER A 175 4.79 -8.37 4.55
C SER A 175 6.20 -8.37 5.15
N SER A 176 6.95 -9.44 4.87
CA SER A 176 8.35 -9.55 5.31
C SER A 176 9.27 -8.52 4.63
N GLU A 177 8.90 -8.02 3.44
CA GLU A 177 9.64 -6.95 2.78
C GLU A 177 9.42 -5.61 3.49
N TYR A 178 8.17 -5.31 3.85
CA TYR A 178 7.83 -4.10 4.60
C TYR A 178 8.51 -4.12 5.97
N ASN A 179 8.46 -5.25 6.67
CA ASN A 179 9.15 -5.44 7.94
C ASN A 179 10.66 -5.21 7.82
N LYS A 180 11.33 -5.78 6.80
CA LYS A 180 12.75 -5.54 6.55
C LYS A 180 13.07 -4.07 6.26
N ALA A 181 12.28 -3.42 5.42
CA ALA A 181 12.44 -2.00 5.12
C ALA A 181 12.25 -1.13 6.36
N PHE A 182 11.23 -1.44 7.17
CA PHE A 182 10.95 -0.78 8.43
C PHE A 182 12.12 -0.93 9.42
N ILE A 183 12.59 -2.17 9.67
CA ILE A 183 13.76 -2.42 10.53
C ILE A 183 15.00 -1.67 10.02
N ASN A 184 15.24 -1.66 8.70
CA ASN A 184 16.39 -0.96 8.13
C ASN A 184 16.35 0.55 8.36
N GLN A 185 15.17 1.17 8.25
CA GLN A 185 14.98 2.59 8.57
C GLN A 185 15.19 2.87 10.06
N PHE A 186 14.68 2.00 10.95
CA PHE A 186 14.88 2.16 12.39
C PHE A 186 16.32 1.88 12.84
N LYS A 187 17.06 1.01 12.14
CA LYS A 187 18.49 0.80 12.40
C LYS A 187 19.31 2.07 12.20
N PHE A 188 18.98 2.90 11.21
CA PHE A 188 19.64 4.20 11.02
C PHE A 188 19.44 5.14 12.22
N ILE A 189 18.26 5.07 12.85
CA ILE A 189 17.94 5.85 14.06
C ILE A 189 18.60 5.22 15.31
N SER A 190 18.75 3.89 15.31
CA SER A 190 19.25 3.11 16.45
C SER A 190 20.76 2.93 16.45
N THR A 191 21.45 3.16 15.33
CA THR A 191 22.91 3.26 15.32
C THR A 191 23.27 4.54 16.07
N PRO A 192 23.87 4.46 17.26
CA PRO A 192 24.38 5.65 17.90
C PRO A 192 25.34 6.33 16.92
N ILE A 193 25.24 7.66 16.81
CA ILE A 193 26.27 8.49 16.18
C ILE A 193 27.49 8.42 17.10
N VAL A 194 28.14 7.26 17.16
CA VAL A 194 29.52 7.17 17.57
C VAL A 194 30.27 7.59 16.32
N ASN A 195 30.55 8.89 16.20
CA ASN A 195 31.68 9.33 15.38
C ASN A 195 32.91 8.80 16.11
N PRO A 196 33.56 7.71 15.67
CA PRO A 196 34.86 7.40 16.17
C PRO A 196 35.78 8.36 15.41
N THR A 197 36.00 9.55 15.95
CA THR A 197 37.27 10.26 15.73
C THR A 197 38.36 9.43 16.40
N ILE A 198 38.58 8.22 15.88
CA ILE A 198 39.77 7.43 16.15
C ILE A 198 40.79 8.03 15.18
N CYS A 199 41.69 8.85 15.74
CA CYS A 199 42.91 9.25 15.05
C CYS A 199 43.53 7.99 14.43
N PRO A 200 43.89 8.00 13.13
CA PRO A 200 44.62 6.88 12.56
C PRO A 200 45.95 6.77 13.31
N VAL A 201 46.06 5.78 14.20
CA VAL A 201 47.35 5.33 14.71
C VAL A 201 48.06 4.76 13.49
N ILE A 202 48.98 5.55 12.96
CA ILE A 202 49.86 5.17 11.86
C ILE A 202 50.62 3.91 12.33
N PRO A 203 50.41 2.73 11.73
CA PRO A 203 51.21 1.57 12.08
C PRO A 203 52.64 1.87 11.66
N TYR A 204 53.57 1.89 12.63
CA TYR A 204 54.99 2.01 12.37
C TYR A 204 55.42 0.79 11.56
N LYS A 205 55.65 1.01 10.25
CA LYS A 205 56.09 -0.02 9.31
C LYS A 205 57.52 -0.41 9.68
N GLN A 206 57.69 -1.47 10.48
CA GLN A 206 58.99 -2.10 10.64
C GLN A 206 59.38 -2.71 9.29
N ILE A 207 60.34 -2.07 8.64
CA ILE A 207 61.01 -2.56 7.43
C ILE A 207 61.92 -3.70 7.88
N ILE A 208 61.44 -4.93 7.76
CA ILE A 208 62.29 -6.12 7.84
C ILE A 208 62.65 -6.49 6.38
N PRO A 209 63.94 -6.50 6.01
CA PRO A 209 64.36 -6.84 4.66
C PRO A 209 64.04 -8.31 4.32
N PRO A 210 63.70 -8.62 3.05
CA PRO A 210 63.33 -9.96 2.64
C PRO A 210 64.54 -10.90 2.63
N ILE A 211 64.44 -12.00 3.38
CA ILE A 211 65.31 -13.16 3.25
C ILE A 211 64.80 -14.01 2.08
N ASN A 212 65.55 -13.99 0.98
CA ASN A 212 65.35 -14.89 -0.14
C ASN A 212 65.69 -16.33 0.27
N LEU A 213 64.68 -17.20 0.32
CA LEU A 213 64.87 -18.65 0.28
C LEU A 213 64.03 -19.23 -0.85
N THR A 214 64.64 -19.26 -2.02
CA THR A 214 64.27 -20.06 -3.18
C THR A 214 64.64 -21.52 -2.95
N SER A 215 63.66 -22.43 -2.95
CA SER A 215 63.75 -23.78 -3.51
C SER A 215 62.36 -24.45 -3.47
N GLN A 216 61.74 -24.62 -4.64
CA GLN A 216 61.58 -25.93 -5.30
C GLN A 216 60.64 -26.91 -4.58
N SER A 217 59.41 -27.02 -5.09
CA SER A 217 58.69 -28.31 -5.25
C SER A 217 57.36 -28.00 -5.96
N SER A 218 57.33 -27.92 -7.30
CA SER A 218 57.05 -29.03 -8.22
C SER A 218 55.66 -29.64 -8.07
N LYS A 219 54.79 -29.26 -9.01
CA LYS A 219 53.96 -30.16 -9.84
C LYS A 219 53.23 -31.29 -9.10
N GLU A 220 51.93 -31.11 -8.83
CA GLU A 220 50.96 -32.19 -9.04
C GLU A 220 49.51 -31.70 -9.01
N LYS A 221 48.66 -32.37 -9.80
CA LYS A 221 47.19 -32.27 -9.88
C LYS A 221 46.59 -31.15 -10.74
N LYS A 222 46.99 -31.25 -12.00
CA LYS A 222 46.12 -31.23 -13.19
C LYS A 222 44.88 -32.14 -13.01
N VAL A 223 43.76 -31.69 -13.59
CA VAL A 223 42.75 -32.50 -14.32
C VAL A 223 41.81 -33.35 -13.44
N ILE A 224 40.53 -32.97 -13.40
CA ILE A 224 39.30 -33.79 -13.52
C ILE A 224 38.13 -32.90 -13.06
N ASN A 225 37.38 -32.34 -14.01
CA ASN A 225 35.90 -32.26 -13.99
C ASN A 225 35.42 -31.29 -15.08
N ASN A 226 35.55 -31.73 -16.32
CA ASN A 226 34.72 -31.29 -17.43
C ASN A 226 34.29 -32.58 -18.13
N ASN A 227 33.11 -33.09 -17.78
CA ASN A 227 32.33 -34.05 -18.54
C ASN A 227 31.05 -34.32 -17.76
N ASN A 228 29.94 -33.70 -18.18
CA ASN A 228 28.57 -34.23 -18.10
C ASN A 228 27.61 -33.26 -18.80
N TYR A 229 27.89 -33.01 -20.08
CA TYR A 229 26.86 -32.70 -21.07
C TYR A 229 26.80 -33.91 -22.00
N LEU A 230 25.60 -34.24 -22.48
CA LEU A 230 25.26 -35.40 -23.33
C LEU A 230 25.03 -36.71 -22.56
N LEU A 231 23.77 -36.92 -22.15
CA LEU A 231 23.01 -38.14 -22.43
C LEU A 231 21.68 -38.12 -21.68
N LYS A 232 20.62 -37.64 -22.35
CA LYS A 232 19.31 -38.30 -22.32
C LYS A 232 18.43 -37.77 -23.44
N ASN A 233 18.58 -38.42 -24.60
CA ASN A 233 17.50 -38.62 -25.56
C ASN A 233 16.56 -39.68 -24.99
N ASN A 234 15.25 -39.43 -25.07
CA ASN A 234 14.23 -40.32 -25.65
C ASN A 234 12.88 -39.62 -25.54
#